data_AF-A0A7K2Y5M8-F1
#
_entry.id   AF-A0A7K2Y5M8-F1
#
_cell.length_a   1.000
_cell.length_b   1.000
_cell.length_c   1.000
_cell.angle_alpha   90.00
_cell.angle_beta   90.00
_cell.angle_gamma   90.00
#
_symmetry.space_group_name_H-M   'P 1'
#
loop_
_entity.id
_entity.type
_entity.pdbx_description
1 polymer ?
#
loop_
_entity_poly.entity_id
_entity_poly.type
_entity_poly.pdbx_seq_one_letter_code
_entity_poly.pdbx_strand_id
1 'polypeptide(L)'
;MSFPVAGRENCVVVSGTAYVYATVDGRGFVMNAQCPHRGGPLHLAGVTPDAGRLICPWHDRKTSAARLRNEIPAVRTGNRVTAVFPDRPARAATAPADVCGRTSREYRPLSAELARPGAAV
;
A
#
# COMPACT_ATOMS: atom_id res chain seq x y z
N MET A 1 8.98 -0.76 -10.61
CA MET A 1 8.45 -2.14 -10.77
C MET A 1 6.98 -2.10 -11.18
N SER A 2 6.52 -3.06 -12.00
CA SER A 2 5.12 -3.17 -12.44
C SER A 2 4.43 -4.40 -11.83
N PHE A 3 3.21 -4.24 -11.31
CA PHE A 3 2.42 -5.32 -10.70
C PHE A 3 0.89 -5.13 -10.89
N PRO A 4 0.07 -6.19 -10.76
CA PRO A 4 -1.38 -6.09 -10.88
C PRO A 4 -2.01 -5.21 -9.79
N VAL A 5 -3.05 -4.46 -10.14
CA VAL A 5 -3.78 -3.57 -9.21
C VAL A 5 -4.73 -4.30 -8.26
N ALA A 6 -4.88 -5.62 -8.43
CA ALA A 6 -5.81 -6.46 -7.67
C ALA A 6 -5.36 -7.93 -7.70
N GLY A 7 -5.98 -8.75 -6.86
CA GLY A 7 -5.73 -10.19 -6.79
C GLY A 7 -4.48 -10.57 -6.01
N ARG A 8 -4.05 -11.83 -6.17
CA ARG A 8 -2.98 -12.43 -5.36
C ARG A 8 -1.61 -11.77 -5.52
N GLU A 9 -1.41 -11.11 -6.65
CA GLU A 9 -0.15 -10.47 -7.05
C GLU A 9 -0.13 -8.95 -6.76
N ASN A 10 -1.16 -8.41 -6.09
CA ASN A 10 -1.25 -6.99 -5.70
C ASN A 10 -0.42 -6.65 -4.45
N CYS A 11 0.64 -7.40 -4.19
CA CYS A 11 1.59 -7.06 -3.14
C CYS A 11 3.00 -7.35 -3.61
N VAL A 12 3.81 -6.30 -3.62
CA VAL A 12 5.23 -6.38 -3.92
C VAL A 12 6.01 -6.12 -2.64
N VAL A 13 7.06 -6.90 -2.42
CA VAL A 13 7.96 -6.74 -1.30
C VAL A 13 9.27 -6.22 -1.85
N VAL A 14 9.65 -5.01 -1.44
CA VAL A 14 10.88 -4.34 -1.87
C VAL A 14 11.74 -4.10 -0.64
N SER A 15 12.95 -4.65 -0.64
CA SER A 15 13.87 -4.57 0.50
C SER A 15 13.20 -4.96 1.84
N GLY A 16 12.35 -6.01 1.81
CA GLY A 16 11.61 -6.52 2.96
C GLY A 16 10.37 -5.70 3.37
N THR A 17 10.05 -4.61 2.66
CA THR A 17 8.85 -3.80 2.93
C THR A 17 7.76 -4.16 1.92
N ALA A 18 6.58 -4.54 2.43
CA ALA A 18 5.43 -4.87 1.61
C ALA A 18 4.67 -3.60 1.18
N TYR A 19 4.31 -3.53 -0.10
CA TYR A 19 3.54 -2.46 -0.70
C TYR A 19 2.36 -3.02 -1.49
N VAL A 20 1.22 -2.36 -1.42
CA VAL A 20 -0.01 -2.73 -2.13
C VAL A 20 -0.54 -1.55 -2.94
N TYR A 21 -1.24 -1.84 -4.05
CA TYR A 21 -2.08 -0.84 -4.70
C TYR A 21 -3.45 -0.83 -4.01
N ALA A 22 -3.85 0.29 -3.45
CA ALA A 22 -5.16 0.48 -2.83
C ALA A 22 -5.91 1.60 -3.52
N THR A 23 -7.24 1.60 -3.40
CA THR A 23 -8.09 2.69 -3.88
C THR A 23 -8.92 3.23 -2.73
N VAL A 24 -8.97 4.56 -2.60
CA VAL A 24 -9.80 5.28 -1.64
C VAL A 24 -10.46 6.42 -2.38
N ASP A 25 -11.80 6.49 -2.35
CA ASP A 25 -12.57 7.54 -3.04
C ASP A 25 -12.19 7.70 -4.52
N GLY A 26 -12.11 6.57 -5.25
CA GLY A 26 -11.77 6.58 -6.69
C GLY A 26 -10.29 6.78 -6.98
N ARG A 27 -9.51 7.19 -6.00
CA ARG A 27 -8.10 7.54 -6.16
C ARG A 27 -7.25 6.35 -5.76
N GLY A 28 -6.63 5.74 -6.76
CA GLY A 28 -5.70 4.64 -6.56
C GLY A 28 -4.27 5.10 -6.29
N PHE A 29 -3.55 4.38 -5.44
CA PHE A 29 -2.19 4.69 -5.06
C PHE A 29 -1.47 3.45 -4.54
N VAL A 30 -0.13 3.50 -4.53
CA VAL A 30 0.69 2.48 -3.89
C VAL A 30 1.06 2.97 -2.50
N MET A 31 0.87 2.11 -1.49
CA MET A 31 1.21 2.43 -0.10
C MET A 31 1.94 1.29 0.57
N ASN A 32 2.69 1.61 1.63
CA ASN A 32 3.20 0.59 2.54
C ASN A 32 2.01 -0.19 3.14
N ALA A 33 2.10 -1.52 3.13
CA ALA A 33 1.09 -2.41 3.68
C ALA A 33 1.07 -2.40 5.22
N GLN A 34 1.99 -1.69 5.87
CA GLN A 34 2.15 -1.55 7.32
C GLN A 34 1.89 -0.12 7.79
N CYS A 35 1.16 0.00 8.89
CA CYS A 35 0.85 1.28 9.54
C CYS A 35 2.12 1.88 10.15
N PRO A 36 2.42 3.18 9.93
CA PRO A 36 3.63 3.83 10.43
C PRO A 36 3.71 3.93 11.97
N HIS A 37 2.62 3.66 12.69
CA HIS A 37 2.63 3.68 14.17
C HIS A 37 3.37 2.47 14.74
N ARG A 38 2.84 1.26 14.54
CA ARG A 38 3.38 0.01 15.12
C ARG A 38 3.48 -1.15 14.15
N GLY A 39 3.29 -0.90 12.85
CA GLY A 39 3.43 -1.92 11.80
C GLY A 39 2.13 -2.69 11.47
N GLY A 40 0.98 -2.28 11.99
CA GLY A 40 -0.29 -2.97 11.76
C GLY A 40 -0.68 -3.07 10.28
N PRO A 41 -1.50 -4.07 9.89
CA PRO A 41 -1.76 -4.40 8.50
C PRO A 41 -2.66 -3.36 7.83
N LEU A 42 -2.07 -2.31 7.26
CA LEU A 42 -2.78 -1.19 6.64
C LEU A 42 -3.50 -1.61 5.35
N HIS A 43 -3.08 -2.70 4.71
CA HIS A 43 -3.82 -3.37 3.63
C HIS A 43 -5.18 -3.92 4.07
N LEU A 44 -5.42 -4.08 5.38
CA LEU A 44 -6.70 -4.46 5.98
C LEU A 44 -7.42 -3.28 6.65
N ALA A 45 -6.97 -2.05 6.41
CA ALA A 45 -7.56 -0.88 7.04
C ALA A 45 -9.02 -0.65 6.60
N GLY A 46 -9.82 -0.12 7.52
CA GLY A 46 -11.04 0.60 7.17
C GLY A 46 -10.71 2.02 6.68
N VAL A 47 -11.72 2.74 6.24
CA VAL A 47 -11.63 4.12 5.75
C VAL A 47 -12.64 4.98 6.52
N THR A 48 -12.28 6.22 6.85
CA THR A 48 -13.23 7.15 7.47
C THR A 48 -14.35 7.53 6.51
N PRO A 49 -15.55 7.94 6.99
CA PRO A 49 -16.68 8.27 6.13
C PRO A 49 -16.41 9.36 5.09
N ASP A 50 -15.50 10.30 5.40
CA ASP A 50 -15.04 11.36 4.51
C ASP A 50 -13.91 10.93 3.55
N ALA A 51 -13.53 9.65 3.58
CA ALA A 51 -12.40 9.07 2.86
C ALA A 51 -11.05 9.76 3.08
N GLY A 52 -10.94 10.61 4.11
CA GLY A 52 -9.73 11.37 4.41
C GLY A 52 -8.63 10.54 5.05
N ARG A 53 -8.99 9.43 5.72
CA ARG A 53 -8.05 8.64 6.53
C ARG A 53 -8.32 7.14 6.46
N LEU A 54 -7.25 6.35 6.55
CA LEU A 54 -7.31 4.91 6.78
C LEU A 54 -7.27 4.64 8.28
N ILE A 55 -8.06 3.68 8.75
CA ILE A 55 -8.17 3.24 10.14
C ILE A 55 -7.42 1.91 10.29
N CYS A 56 -6.28 1.94 10.98
CA CYS A 56 -5.48 0.74 11.22
C CYS A 56 -6.25 -0.26 12.12
N PRO A 57 -6.37 -1.55 11.74
CA PRO A 57 -7.19 -2.52 12.47
C PRO A 57 -6.59 -2.98 13.81
N TRP A 58 -5.36 -2.60 14.14
CA TRP A 58 -4.73 -3.00 15.41
C TRP A 58 -5.10 -2.10 16.59
N HIS A 59 -5.30 -0.80 16.36
CA HIS A 59 -5.45 0.18 17.43
C HIS A 59 -6.12 1.48 16.94
N ASP A 60 -6.93 1.38 15.88
CA ASP A 60 -7.76 2.45 15.29
C ASP A 60 -7.03 3.76 14.95
N ARG A 61 -5.71 3.71 14.79
CA ARG A 61 -4.93 4.90 14.44
C ARG A 61 -5.33 5.31 13.03
N LYS A 62 -5.70 6.57 12.90
CA LYS A 62 -6.07 7.19 11.63
C LYS A 62 -4.82 7.74 10.93
N THR A 63 -4.56 7.30 9.71
CA THR A 63 -3.47 7.79 8.86
C THR A 63 -4.06 8.51 7.65
N SER A 64 -3.53 9.69 7.31
CA SER A 64 -4.02 10.49 6.17
C SER A 64 -3.88 9.73 4.85
N ALA A 65 -4.99 9.59 4.12
CA ALA A 65 -4.99 9.01 2.78
C ALA A 65 -4.20 9.89 1.79
N ALA A 66 -4.30 11.21 1.92
CA ALA A 66 -3.54 12.14 1.09
C ALA A 66 -2.03 12.00 1.29
N ARG A 67 -1.58 11.79 2.53
CA ARG A 67 -0.18 11.51 2.83
C ARG A 67 0.26 10.22 2.13
N LEU A 68 -0.47 9.12 2.33
CA LEU A 68 -0.13 7.81 1.77
C LEU A 68 -0.07 7.82 0.24
N ARG A 69 -0.99 8.56 -0.41
CA ARG A 69 -0.98 8.75 -1.88
C ARG A 69 0.31 9.36 -2.41
N ASN A 70 0.97 10.17 -1.61
CA ASN A 70 2.18 10.88 -1.99
C ASN A 70 3.47 10.13 -1.58
N GLU A 71 3.37 8.97 -0.91
CA GLU A 71 4.55 8.25 -0.42
C GLU A 71 5.28 7.48 -1.52
N ILE A 72 4.55 6.88 -2.46
CA ILE A 72 5.13 6.05 -3.54
C ILE A 72 4.67 6.58 -4.90
N PRO A 73 5.58 7.17 -5.71
CA PRO A 73 5.27 7.57 -7.07
C PRO A 73 4.80 6.36 -7.89
N ALA A 74 3.61 6.45 -8.48
CA ALA A 74 3.01 5.35 -9.22
C ALA A 74 2.11 5.82 -10.36
N VAL A 75 2.12 5.08 -11.47
CA VAL A 75 1.24 5.29 -12.63
C VAL A 75 0.49 4.00 -12.93
N ARG A 76 -0.83 4.09 -13.10
CA ARG A 76 -1.67 2.95 -13.48
C ARG A 76 -1.98 2.97 -14.98
N THR A 77 -1.91 1.80 -15.60
CA THR A 77 -2.36 1.56 -16.98
C THR A 77 -3.19 0.27 -16.99
N GLY A 78 -4.49 0.38 -17.23
CA GLY A 78 -5.41 -0.76 -17.20
C GLY A 78 -5.43 -1.47 -15.84
N ASN A 79 -5.09 -2.76 -15.83
CA ASN A 79 -5.03 -3.60 -14.64
C ASN A 79 -3.64 -3.70 -13.99
N ARG A 80 -2.69 -2.84 -14.40
CA ARG A 80 -1.33 -2.81 -13.86
C ARG A 80 -0.97 -1.44 -13.32
N VAL A 81 -0.14 -1.41 -12.29
CA VAL A 81 0.50 -0.20 -11.78
C VAL A 81 2.01 -0.34 -11.87
N THR A 82 2.68 0.73 -12.27
CA THR A 82 4.14 0.85 -12.23
C THR A 82 4.50 1.87 -11.15
N ALA A 83 5.26 1.44 -10.16
CA ALA A 83 5.69 2.26 -9.03
C ALA A 83 7.22 2.37 -8.94
N VAL A 84 7.70 3.50 -8.42
CA VAL A 84 9.10 3.76 -8.09
C VAL A 84 9.24 3.68 -6.58
N PHE A 85 10.04 2.72 -6.11
CA PHE A 85 10.25 2.48 -4.69
C PHE A 85 11.55 3.14 -4.23
N PRO A 86 11.63 3.65 -2.99
CA PRO A 86 12.86 4.20 -2.47
C PRO A 86 13.91 3.10 -2.27
N ASP A 87 15.19 3.40 -2.53
CA ASP A 87 16.30 2.46 -2.36
C ASP A 87 16.45 2.01 -0.90
N ARG A 88 16.12 2.89 0.04
CA ARG A 88 16.04 2.60 1.46
C ARG A 88 14.58 2.54 1.90
N PRO A 89 14.13 1.47 2.56
CA PRO A 89 12.77 1.42 3.09
C PRO A 89 12.56 2.57 4.09
N ALA A 90 11.35 3.15 4.08
CA ALA A 90 10.99 4.30 4.93
C ALA A 90 11.09 4.00 6.44
N ARG A 91 11.13 2.72 6.81
CA ARG A 91 11.46 2.23 8.14
C ARG A 91 12.65 1.30 7.99
N ALA A 92 13.66 1.43 8.85
CA ALA A 92 14.68 0.39 8.96
C ALA A 92 13.94 -0.91 9.27
N ALA A 93 13.77 -1.75 8.25
CA ALA A 93 13.27 -3.08 8.46
C ALA A 93 14.23 -3.70 9.48
N THR A 94 13.70 -4.46 10.41
CA THR A 94 14.47 -5.49 11.13
C THR A 94 15.06 -6.55 10.17
N ALA A 95 14.95 -6.32 8.85
CA ALA A 95 15.48 -7.18 7.81
C ALA A 95 17.00 -7.01 7.73
N PRO A 96 17.74 -8.13 7.61
CA PRO A 96 19.18 -8.10 7.43
C PRO A 96 19.61 -7.33 6.16
N ALA A 97 20.84 -6.82 6.17
CA ALA A 97 21.37 -5.94 5.12
C ALA A 97 21.45 -6.60 3.72
N ASP A 98 21.32 -7.93 3.64
CA ASP A 98 21.30 -8.72 2.39
C ASP A 98 19.99 -8.61 1.60
N VAL A 99 19.00 -7.87 2.11
CA VAL A 99 17.69 -7.70 1.45
C VAL A 99 17.64 -6.44 0.57
N CYS A 100 18.63 -5.54 0.64
CA CYS A 100 18.71 -4.37 -0.24
C CYS A 100 18.65 -4.77 -1.72
N GLY A 101 17.71 -4.17 -2.46
CA GLY A 101 17.49 -4.45 -3.89
C GLY A 101 16.69 -5.73 -4.17
N ARG A 102 16.40 -6.56 -3.15
CA ARG A 102 15.58 -7.76 -3.32
C ARG A 102 14.12 -7.36 -3.51
N THR A 103 13.52 -7.94 -4.55
CA THR A 103 12.13 -7.71 -4.91
C THR A 103 11.41 -9.06 -5.06
N SER A 104 10.30 -9.24 -4.36
CA SER A 104 9.45 -10.43 -4.46
C SER A 104 7.95 -10.06 -4.47
N ARG A 105 7.08 -11.07 -4.58
CA ARG A 105 5.63 -10.91 -4.46
C ARG A 105 5.09 -11.76 -3.32
N GLU A 106 4.07 -11.25 -2.65
CA GLU A 106 3.36 -11.92 -1.57
C GLU A 106 1.86 -11.85 -1.83
N TYR A 107 1.09 -12.75 -1.20
CA TYR A 107 -0.35 -12.59 -1.13
C TYR A 107 -0.73 -11.79 0.12
N ARG A 108 -1.26 -10.58 -0.08
CA ARG A 108 -1.88 -9.76 0.97
C ARG A 108 -3.23 -9.25 0.48
N PRO A 109 -4.36 -9.83 0.96
CA PRO A 109 -5.67 -9.38 0.53
C PRO A 109 -5.93 -7.95 1.00
N LEU A 110 -6.68 -7.18 0.21
CA LEU A 110 -7.17 -5.88 0.64
C LEU A 110 -8.47 -6.03 1.41
N SER A 111 -8.71 -5.12 2.35
CA SER A 111 -10.07 -4.88 2.86
C SER A 111 -10.99 -4.48 1.69
N ALA A 112 -12.29 -4.74 1.84
CA ALA A 112 -13.27 -4.38 0.81
C ALA A 112 -13.28 -2.88 0.50
N GLU A 113 -13.02 -2.03 1.49
CA GLU A 113 -12.99 -0.58 1.32
C GLU A 113 -11.78 -0.10 0.50
N LEU A 114 -10.65 -0.81 0.58
CA LEU A 114 -9.44 -0.51 -0.20
C LEU A 114 -9.43 -1.15 -1.59
N ALA A 115 -10.19 -2.23 -1.77
CA ALA A 115 -10.31 -2.97 -3.03
C ALA A 115 -11.26 -2.31 -4.03
N ARG A 116 -12.16 -1.43 -3.57
CA ARG A 116 -13.18 -0.80 -4.42
C ARG A 116 -12.55 0.29 -5.28
N PRO A 117 -12.58 0.17 -6.63
CA PRO A 117 -12.44 1.37 -7.44
C PRO A 117 -13.59 2.30 -7.04
N GLY A 118 -13.30 3.57 -6.74
CA GLY A 118 -14.39 4.53 -6.53
C GLY A 118 -15.22 4.69 -7.80
N ALA A 119 -16.42 5.24 -7.65
CA ALA A 119 -17.28 5.53 -8.78
C ALA A 119 -16.48 6.31 -9.84
N ALA A 120 -16.49 5.83 -11.08
CA ALA A 120 -15.97 6.60 -12.19
C ALA A 120 -16.77 7.90 -12.25
N VAL A 121 -16.06 9.03 -12.20
CA VAL A 121 -16.62 10.36 -12.49
C VAL A 121 -16.51 10.58 -13.99
#